data_AF-J9F015-F1
#
_entry.id   AF-J9F015-F1
#
_cell.length_a   1.000
_cell.length_b   1.000
_cell.length_c   1.000
_cell.angle_alpha   90.00
_cell.angle_beta   90.00
_cell.angle_gamma   90.00
#
_symmetry.space_group_name_H-M   'P 1'
#
loop_
_entity.id
_entity.type
_entity.pdbx_description
1 polymer ?
#
loop_
_entity_poly.entity_id
_entity_poly.type
_entity_poly.pdbx_seq_one_letter_code
_entity_poly.pdbx_strand_id
1 'polypeptide(L)'
;MLYELLYFSFASTIQAATSPCSDEFSATKCFNEMDDVICQEAFPINEAFPVVNARCTNFKLHKVEKCRKQCRSCCQHPDFMCTDKKDSALNCRTIAEKGHCTTTDVTFKAILAVECAGSCGLCRHAGCMDNNYLLCSMLQKLCDLSDYYELMVKKCK
;
A
#
# COMPACT_ATOMS: atom_id res chain seq x y z
N MET A 1 -15.49 -58.26 -11.88
CA MET A 1 -14.14 -58.11 -12.43
C MET A 1 -14.28 -57.17 -13.63
N LEU A 2 -13.81 -55.92 -13.69
CA LEU A 2 -12.95 -55.08 -12.85
C LEU A 2 -13.58 -53.67 -12.82
N TYR A 3 -13.38 -52.94 -11.72
CA TYR A 3 -13.76 -51.54 -11.57
C TYR A 3 -12.72 -50.66 -12.28
N GLU A 4 -13.17 -49.85 -13.24
CA GLU A 4 -12.40 -48.76 -13.86
C GLU A 4 -12.18 -47.65 -12.83
N LEU A 5 -10.94 -47.52 -12.33
CA LEU A 5 -10.50 -46.37 -11.54
C LEU A 5 -9.80 -45.38 -12.47
N LEU A 6 -10.59 -44.54 -13.13
CA LEU A 6 -10.11 -43.33 -13.79
C LEU A 6 -9.61 -42.34 -12.72
N TYR A 7 -8.32 -42.38 -12.44
CA TYR A 7 -7.62 -41.33 -11.69
C TYR A 7 -7.59 -40.05 -12.52
N PHE A 8 -8.55 -39.15 -12.30
CA PHE A 8 -8.46 -37.77 -12.76
C PHE A 8 -7.37 -37.05 -11.96
N SER A 9 -6.17 -36.97 -12.51
CA SER A 9 -5.16 -36.00 -12.08
C SER A 9 -5.64 -34.62 -12.49
N PHE A 10 -6.33 -33.91 -11.58
CA PHE A 10 -6.59 -32.48 -11.74
C PHE A 10 -5.25 -31.73 -11.61
N ALA A 11 -4.53 -31.60 -12.72
CA ALA A 11 -3.51 -30.57 -12.84
C ALA A 11 -4.25 -29.23 -12.71
N SER A 12 -4.19 -28.62 -11.52
CA SER A 12 -4.72 -27.28 -11.31
C SER A 12 -3.88 -26.33 -12.15
N THR A 13 -4.35 -26.02 -13.36
CA THR A 13 -3.75 -24.98 -14.17
C THR A 13 -3.91 -23.67 -13.42
N ILE A 14 -2.80 -23.02 -13.09
CA ILE A 14 -2.82 -21.70 -12.47
C ILE A 14 -3.41 -20.76 -13.52
N GLN A 15 -4.65 -20.36 -13.32
CA GLN A 15 -5.27 -19.39 -14.21
C GLN A 15 -4.61 -18.03 -13.97
N ALA A 16 -4.14 -17.40 -15.05
CA ALA A 16 -3.48 -16.10 -15.01
C ALA A 16 -4.51 -14.96 -15.04
N ALA A 17 -4.17 -13.84 -14.41
CA ALA A 17 -4.87 -12.57 -14.50
C ALA A 17 -3.86 -11.43 -14.59
N THR A 18 -4.31 -10.20 -14.79
CA THR A 18 -3.45 -9.01 -14.81
C THR A 18 -3.53 -8.24 -13.51
N SER A 19 -2.40 -7.69 -13.08
CA SER A 19 -2.32 -6.74 -11.96
C SER A 19 -3.26 -5.56 -12.19
N PRO A 20 -3.89 -5.03 -11.13
CA PRO A 20 -4.69 -3.82 -11.21
C PRO A 20 -3.85 -2.54 -11.24
N CYS A 21 -2.52 -2.63 -11.06
CA CYS A 21 -1.63 -1.49 -10.99
C CYS A 21 -1.06 -1.15 -12.38
N SER A 22 -0.72 0.12 -12.59
CA SER A 22 -0.23 0.64 -13.87
C SER A 22 1.18 0.18 -14.24
N ASP A 23 2.00 -0.14 -13.23
CA ASP A 23 3.41 -0.41 -13.38
C ASP A 23 3.92 -1.31 -12.25
N GLU A 24 5.06 -1.95 -12.47
CA GLU A 24 5.64 -2.91 -11.54
C GLU A 24 6.00 -2.29 -10.19
N PHE A 25 6.47 -1.03 -10.18
CA PHE A 25 6.82 -0.33 -8.96
C PHE A 25 5.57 -0.10 -8.09
N SER A 26 4.52 0.50 -8.65
CA SER A 26 3.27 0.70 -7.91
C SER A 26 2.61 -0.62 -7.48
N ALA A 27 2.84 -1.70 -8.22
CA ALA A 27 2.36 -3.03 -7.91
C ALA A 27 3.09 -3.71 -6.74
N THR A 28 4.36 -3.38 -6.48
CA THR A 28 5.25 -4.11 -5.56
C THR A 28 5.91 -3.27 -4.47
N LYS A 29 5.65 -1.95 -4.43
CA LYS A 29 6.25 -1.01 -3.47
C LYS A 29 5.91 -1.23 -1.98
N CYS A 30 4.88 -2.02 -1.69
CA CYS A 30 4.50 -2.37 -0.31
C CYS A 30 5.16 -3.68 0.12
N PHE A 31 5.09 -3.99 1.41
CA PHE A 31 5.46 -5.30 1.94
C PHE A 31 4.25 -6.24 1.99
N ASN A 32 4.49 -7.55 1.99
CA ASN A 32 3.49 -8.49 2.45
C ASN A 32 3.37 -8.37 3.99
N GLU A 33 2.15 -8.50 4.51
CA GLU A 33 1.90 -8.61 5.94
C GLU A 33 2.12 -10.05 6.45
N MET A 34 1.95 -11.03 5.56
CA MET A 34 2.34 -12.42 5.81
C MET A 34 3.77 -12.67 5.32
N ASP A 35 4.37 -13.74 5.83
CA ASP A 35 5.68 -14.21 5.39
C ASP A 35 5.71 -14.42 3.86
N ASP A 36 6.82 -13.99 3.23
CA ASP A 36 6.97 -14.02 1.78
C ASP A 36 6.89 -15.44 1.22
N VAL A 37 7.37 -16.46 1.95
CA VAL A 37 7.27 -17.87 1.53
C VAL A 37 5.81 -18.31 1.51
N ILE A 38 5.04 -17.99 2.56
CA ILE A 38 3.61 -18.30 2.64
C ILE A 38 2.85 -17.63 1.50
N CYS A 39 3.18 -16.37 1.20
CA CYS A 39 2.57 -15.65 0.10
C CYS A 39 2.93 -16.27 -1.26
N GLN A 40 4.21 -16.61 -1.48
CA GLN A 40 4.68 -17.22 -2.72
C GLN A 40 4.04 -18.58 -2.97
N GLU A 41 3.90 -19.42 -1.94
CA GLU A 41 3.21 -20.72 -2.05
C GLU A 41 1.71 -20.55 -2.34
N ALA A 42 1.06 -19.57 -1.71
CA ALA A 42 -0.36 -19.33 -1.90
C ALA A 42 -0.69 -18.69 -3.26
N PHE A 43 0.19 -17.81 -3.74
CA PHE A 43 0.03 -16.99 -4.93
C PHE A 43 1.31 -17.01 -5.78
N PRO A 44 1.68 -18.16 -6.37
CA PRO A 44 2.88 -18.24 -7.20
C PRO A 44 2.76 -17.30 -8.39
N ILE A 45 3.80 -16.51 -8.62
CA ILE A 45 3.98 -15.73 -9.85
C ILE A 45 5.20 -16.27 -10.58
N ASN A 46 4.96 -16.92 -11.71
CA ASN A 46 6.03 -17.45 -12.56
C ASN A 46 6.31 -16.57 -13.79
N GLU A 47 5.60 -15.44 -13.89
CA GLU A 47 5.51 -14.63 -15.10
C GLU A 47 5.91 -13.17 -14.85
N ALA A 48 6.37 -12.49 -15.90
CA ALA A 48 6.71 -11.08 -15.85
C ALA A 48 5.48 -10.21 -15.52
N PHE A 49 5.71 -9.00 -14.99
CA PHE A 49 4.63 -8.01 -14.86
C PHE A 49 3.98 -7.77 -16.23
N PRO A 50 2.64 -7.65 -16.35
CA PRO A 50 1.65 -7.46 -15.29
C PRO A 50 0.99 -8.74 -14.76
N VAL A 51 1.49 -9.93 -15.07
CA VAL A 51 0.72 -11.16 -14.79
C VAL A 51 0.68 -11.51 -13.30
N VAL A 52 -0.46 -11.96 -12.80
CA VAL A 52 -0.69 -12.42 -11.43
C VAL A 52 -1.50 -13.72 -11.43
N ASN A 53 -1.47 -14.43 -10.30
CA ASN A 53 -2.38 -15.54 -10.07
C ASN A 53 -3.85 -15.03 -10.07
N ALA A 54 -4.76 -15.69 -10.77
CA ALA A 54 -6.18 -15.27 -10.83
C ALA A 54 -6.83 -15.21 -9.44
N ARG A 55 -6.33 -15.96 -8.45
CA ARG A 55 -6.79 -15.87 -7.05
C ARG A 55 -6.52 -14.50 -6.41
N CYS A 56 -5.53 -13.75 -6.90
CA CYS A 56 -5.24 -12.39 -6.46
C CYS A 56 -6.33 -11.38 -6.84
N THR A 57 -7.26 -11.73 -7.74
CA THR A 57 -8.38 -10.84 -8.12
C THR A 57 -9.55 -10.92 -7.13
N ASN A 58 -9.59 -11.93 -6.27
CA ASN A 58 -10.63 -12.08 -5.26
C ASN A 58 -10.22 -11.40 -3.94
N PHE A 59 -10.36 -10.07 -3.90
CA PHE A 59 -10.02 -9.24 -2.73
C PHE A 59 -10.85 -9.54 -1.47
N LYS A 60 -11.91 -10.36 -1.57
CA LYS A 60 -12.66 -10.82 -0.39
C LYS A 60 -11.91 -11.88 0.41
N LEU A 61 -10.84 -12.45 -0.14
CA LEU A 61 -9.96 -13.34 0.57
C LEU A 61 -8.94 -12.52 1.36
N HIS A 62 -9.07 -12.52 2.70
CA HIS A 62 -8.13 -11.87 3.62
C HIS A 62 -6.65 -12.23 3.34
N LYS A 63 -6.37 -13.41 2.79
CA LYS A 63 -5.01 -13.81 2.39
C LYS A 63 -4.45 -12.97 1.23
N VAL A 64 -5.28 -12.55 0.28
CA VAL A 64 -4.88 -11.67 -0.84
C VAL A 64 -4.45 -10.31 -0.31
N GLU A 65 -5.19 -9.77 0.67
CA GLU A 65 -4.87 -8.48 1.29
C GLU A 65 -3.55 -8.50 2.06
N LYS A 66 -3.24 -9.63 2.71
CA LYS A 66 -1.97 -9.81 3.44
C LYS A 66 -0.78 -10.12 2.56
N CYS A 67 -1.03 -10.51 1.31
CA CYS A 67 -0.01 -10.86 0.33
C CYS A 67 0.01 -9.88 -0.85
N ARG A 68 -0.29 -8.59 -0.63
CA ARG A 68 -0.47 -7.61 -1.72
C ARG A 68 0.74 -7.46 -2.62
N LYS A 69 1.97 -7.49 -2.08
CA LYS A 69 3.20 -7.44 -2.89
C LYS A 69 3.29 -8.67 -3.79
N GLN A 70 3.04 -9.86 -3.24
CA GLN A 70 2.99 -11.10 -4.00
C GLN A 70 1.82 -11.11 -4.99
N CYS A 71 0.72 -10.44 -4.69
CA CYS A 71 -0.40 -10.29 -5.63
C CYS A 71 -0.24 -9.10 -6.57
N ARG A 72 0.92 -8.42 -6.59
CA ARG A 72 1.21 -7.24 -7.41
C ARG A 72 0.07 -6.21 -7.35
N SER A 73 -0.43 -5.93 -6.15
CA SER A 73 -1.62 -5.11 -5.90
C SER A 73 -1.37 -4.00 -4.86
N CYS A 74 -0.10 -3.64 -4.62
CA CYS A 74 0.25 -2.62 -3.63
C CYS A 74 -0.37 -1.24 -3.91
N CYS A 75 -0.65 -0.88 -5.17
CA CYS A 75 -1.33 0.37 -5.50
C CYS A 75 -2.76 0.47 -4.91
N GLN A 76 -3.36 -0.65 -4.54
CA GLN A 76 -4.66 -0.72 -3.87
C GLN A 76 -4.55 -0.80 -2.35
N HIS A 77 -3.34 -0.85 -1.80
CA HIS A 77 -3.16 -0.77 -0.35
C HIS A 77 -3.47 0.66 0.10
N PRO A 78 -4.31 0.90 1.13
CA PRO A 78 -4.77 2.25 1.45
C PRO A 78 -3.66 3.23 1.82
N ASP A 79 -2.52 2.76 2.31
CA ASP A 79 -1.34 3.60 2.55
C ASP A 79 -0.71 4.17 1.28
N PHE A 80 -1.09 3.69 0.10
CA PHE A 80 -0.52 4.06 -1.20
C PHE A 80 -1.56 4.57 -2.21
N MET A 81 -2.83 4.70 -1.82
CA MET A 81 -3.97 5.03 -2.71
C MET A 81 -4.18 6.53 -2.96
N CYS A 82 -3.37 7.40 -2.35
CA CYS A 82 -3.33 8.83 -2.62
C CYS A 82 -2.23 9.16 -3.64
N THR A 83 -2.24 10.39 -4.16
CA THR A 83 -1.21 10.90 -5.05
C THR A 83 -0.11 11.62 -4.26
N ASP A 84 1.10 11.65 -4.81
CA ASP A 84 2.13 12.58 -4.36
C ASP A 84 1.69 14.04 -4.62
N LYS A 85 2.31 14.99 -3.93
CA LYS A 85 2.03 16.41 -4.12
C LYS A 85 2.36 16.81 -5.56
N LYS A 86 1.42 17.51 -6.19
CA LYS A 86 1.65 18.08 -7.52
C LYS A 86 2.79 19.11 -7.46
N ASP A 87 3.68 19.07 -8.45
CA ASP A 87 4.81 20.00 -8.59
C ASP A 87 5.78 19.99 -7.39
N SER A 88 5.93 18.83 -6.73
CA SER A 88 6.92 18.64 -5.67
C SER A 88 8.34 18.92 -6.15
N ALA A 89 9.16 19.54 -5.29
CA ALA A 89 10.60 19.66 -5.52
C ALA A 89 11.35 18.32 -5.35
N LEU A 90 10.68 17.30 -4.79
CA LEU A 90 11.25 15.97 -4.58
C LEU A 90 10.90 15.02 -5.73
N ASN A 91 11.85 14.17 -6.10
CA ASN A 91 11.57 13.03 -6.97
C ASN A 91 11.08 11.83 -6.11
N CYS A 92 9.78 11.82 -5.83
CA CYS A 92 9.15 10.84 -4.94
C CYS A 92 9.36 9.39 -5.39
N ARG A 93 9.39 9.16 -6.71
CA ARG A 93 9.67 7.83 -7.27
C ARG A 93 11.08 7.37 -6.93
N THR A 94 12.09 8.19 -7.20
CA THR A 94 13.49 7.85 -6.88
C THR A 94 13.71 7.68 -5.38
N ILE A 95 13.06 8.48 -4.54
CA ILE A 95 13.11 8.35 -3.08
C ILE A 95 12.61 6.97 -2.64
N ALA A 96 11.46 6.55 -3.16
CA ALA A 96 10.87 5.27 -2.82
C ALA A 96 11.68 4.07 -3.36
N GLU A 97 12.14 4.13 -4.62
CA GLU A 97 12.97 3.09 -5.22
C GLU A 97 14.30 2.89 -4.47
N LYS A 98 14.86 3.96 -3.89
CA LYS A 98 16.08 3.89 -3.07
C LYS A 98 15.84 3.51 -1.61
N GLY A 99 14.59 3.25 -1.22
CA GLY A 99 14.24 2.85 0.15
C GLY A 99 14.29 3.98 1.18
N HIS A 100 14.29 5.24 0.75
CA HIS A 100 14.36 6.38 1.69
C HIS A 100 13.04 6.63 2.44
N CYS A 101 11.94 6.00 2.03
CA CYS A 101 10.64 6.10 2.70
C CYS A 101 10.62 5.47 4.11
N THR A 102 11.55 4.56 4.41
CA THR A 102 11.69 3.93 5.75
C THR A 102 12.67 4.66 6.65
N THR A 103 12.92 5.95 6.39
CA THR A 103 13.79 6.79 7.22
C THR A 103 13.32 6.83 8.69
N THR A 104 14.28 6.87 9.61
CA THR A 104 14.04 7.11 11.04
C THR A 104 14.09 8.60 11.41
N ASP A 105 14.56 9.45 10.50
CA ASP A 105 14.52 10.91 10.67
C ASP A 105 13.06 11.39 10.62
N VAL A 106 12.57 11.85 11.77
CA VAL A 106 11.19 12.31 11.95
C VAL A 106 10.85 13.53 11.09
N THR A 107 11.80 14.43 10.88
CA THR A 107 11.63 15.64 10.08
C THR A 107 11.52 15.27 8.61
N PHE A 108 12.43 14.42 8.13
CA PHE A 108 12.38 13.97 6.75
C PHE A 108 11.14 13.13 6.48
N LYS A 109 10.73 12.28 7.43
CA LYS A 109 9.48 11.52 7.34
C LYS A 109 8.24 12.41 7.23
N ALA A 110 8.19 13.53 7.97
CA ALA A 110 7.12 14.51 7.85
C ALA A 110 7.10 15.18 6.46
N ILE A 111 8.27 15.54 5.92
CA ILE A 111 8.38 16.07 4.55
C ILE A 111 7.85 15.04 3.53
N LEU A 112 8.25 13.77 3.66
CA LEU A 112 7.79 12.70 2.76
C LEU A 112 6.28 12.46 2.86
N ALA A 113 5.68 12.63 4.04
CA ALA A 113 4.24 12.50 4.22
C ALA A 113 3.46 13.60 3.47
N VAL A 114 4.01 14.80 3.34
CA VAL A 114 3.39 15.91 2.60
C VAL A 114 3.68 15.82 1.10
N GLU A 115 4.93 15.57 0.73
CA GLU A 115 5.40 15.65 -0.64
C GLU A 115 5.20 14.34 -1.41
N CYS A 116 5.46 13.20 -0.76
CA CYS A 116 5.61 11.89 -1.40
C CYS A 116 4.70 10.81 -0.80
N ALA A 117 3.51 11.22 -0.34
CA ALA A 117 2.55 10.39 0.36
C ALA A 117 2.23 9.06 -0.36
N GLY A 118 1.94 9.14 -1.66
CA GLY A 118 1.53 8.01 -2.47
C GLY A 118 2.69 7.06 -2.78
N SER A 119 3.85 7.61 -3.10
CA SER A 119 5.07 6.84 -3.37
C SER A 119 5.60 6.14 -2.12
N CYS A 120 5.55 6.79 -0.95
CA CYS A 120 6.14 6.28 0.28
C CYS A 120 5.22 5.42 1.15
N GLY A 121 3.98 5.17 0.75
CA GLY A 121 3.08 4.41 1.62
C GLY A 121 2.68 5.20 2.85
N LEU A 122 2.57 6.51 2.68
CA LEU A 122 2.24 7.42 3.76
C LEU A 122 0.84 7.96 3.58
N CYS A 123 -0.04 7.51 2.70
CA CYS A 123 -1.38 8.10 2.53
C CYS A 123 -2.23 8.12 3.80
N ARG A 124 -2.10 7.11 4.69
CA ARG A 124 -2.73 7.15 6.02
C ARG A 124 -1.97 8.03 7.05
N HIS A 125 -0.72 8.37 6.75
CA HIS A 125 0.17 9.23 7.54
C HIS A 125 0.34 10.65 6.95
N ALA A 126 -0.12 10.87 5.72
CA ALA A 126 -0.11 12.09 4.92
C ALA A 126 -1.30 12.98 5.27
N GLY A 127 -2.16 12.48 6.14
CA GLY A 127 -2.98 13.32 6.96
C GLY A 127 -2.13 13.91 8.08
N CYS A 128 -1.73 15.17 7.92
CA CYS A 128 -2.37 16.12 8.82
C CYS A 128 -3.87 16.02 8.52
N MET A 129 -4.55 15.16 9.26
CA MET A 129 -6.01 15.09 9.20
C MET A 129 -6.48 16.07 10.25
N ASP A 130 -6.60 17.32 9.82
CA ASP A 130 -7.59 18.18 10.43
C ASP A 130 -8.93 17.47 10.32
N ASN A 131 -9.50 17.05 11.46
CA ASN A 131 -10.84 16.48 11.48
C ASN A 131 -11.87 17.48 10.93
N ASN A 132 -11.49 18.75 10.82
CA ASN A 132 -12.15 19.77 10.03
C ASN A 132 -11.13 20.81 9.52
N TYR A 133 -10.66 20.65 8.28
CA TYR A 133 -9.67 21.52 7.61
C TYR A 133 -9.97 23.02 7.73
N LEU A 134 -11.24 23.42 7.58
CA LEU A 134 -11.64 24.82 7.68
C LEU A 134 -11.47 25.35 9.11
N LEU A 135 -11.84 24.55 10.11
CA LEU A 135 -11.77 24.93 11.52
C LEU A 135 -10.31 25.05 12.00
N CYS A 136 -9.46 24.12 11.57
CA CYS A 136 -8.07 24.09 12.00
C CYS A 136 -7.22 25.14 11.28
N SER A 137 -7.49 25.43 10.00
CA SER A 137 -6.91 26.58 9.32
C SER A 137 -7.29 27.91 10.00
N MET A 138 -8.54 28.06 10.47
CA MET A 138 -8.98 29.25 11.20
C MET A 138 -8.39 29.36 12.62
N LEU A 139 -8.11 28.23 13.27
CA LEU A 139 -7.74 28.15 14.69
C LEU A 139 -6.28 27.72 14.92
N GLN A 140 -5.43 27.80 13.89
CA GLN A 140 -4.04 27.37 13.94
C GLN A 140 -3.26 27.96 15.13
N LYS A 141 -3.52 29.22 15.48
CA LYS A 141 -2.86 29.91 16.61
C LYS A 141 -3.18 29.31 17.98
N LEU A 142 -4.24 28.51 18.10
CA LEU A 142 -4.61 27.83 19.34
C LEU A 142 -3.81 26.54 19.54
N CYS A 143 -3.18 25.99 18.50
CA CYS A 143 -2.32 24.81 18.62
C CYS A 143 -1.05 25.09 19.46
N ASP A 144 -0.61 26.35 19.51
CA ASP A 144 0.60 26.78 20.25
C ASP A 144 0.31 27.17 21.71
N LEU A 145 -0.96 27.17 22.13
CA LEU A 145 -1.37 27.52 23.49
C LEU A 145 -1.53 26.26 24.35
N SER A 146 -0.84 26.23 25.50
CA SER A 146 -0.83 25.08 26.43
C SER A 146 -2.22 24.61 26.83
N ASP A 147 -3.14 25.54 27.03
CA ASP A 147 -4.48 25.26 27.58
C ASP A 147 -5.40 24.60 26.55
N TYR A 148 -5.07 24.72 25.26
CA TYR A 148 -5.89 24.21 24.15
C TYR A 148 -5.25 22.98 23.49
N TYR A 149 -4.02 22.63 23.84
CA TYR A 149 -3.26 21.53 23.25
C TYR A 149 -4.04 20.21 23.23
N GLU A 150 -4.61 19.77 24.37
CA GLU A 150 -5.36 18.50 24.41
C GLU A 150 -6.62 18.49 23.54
N LEU A 151 -7.27 19.65 23.39
CA LEU A 151 -8.47 19.80 22.56
C LEU A 151 -8.10 19.86 21.08
N MET A 152 -7.05 20.61 20.75
CA MET A 152 -6.56 20.76 19.39
C MET A 152 -6.03 19.43 18.88
N VAL A 153 -5.27 18.66 19.66
CA VAL A 153 -4.83 17.28 19.30
C VAL A 153 -6.00 16.31 19.04
N LYS A 154 -7.22 16.60 19.51
CA LYS A 154 -8.43 15.81 19.19
C LYS A 154 -9.17 16.30 17.95
N LYS A 155 -8.94 17.54 17.50
CA LYS A 155 -9.71 18.21 16.43
C LYS A 155 -8.88 18.53 15.18
N CYS A 156 -7.59 18.76 15.36
CA CYS A 156 -6.59 19.09 14.37
C CYS A 156 -5.40 18.17 14.68
N LYS A 157 -5.26 17.04 13.97
CA LYS A 157 -4.15 16.10 14.17
C LYS A 157 -3.12 16.24 13.06
#